data_AF-A0A7V7WM43-F1
#
_entry.id   AF-A0A7V7WM43-F1
#
_cell.length_a   1.000
_cell.length_b   1.000
_cell.length_c   1.000
_cell.angle_alpha   90.00
_cell.angle_beta   90.00
_cell.angle_gamma   90.00
#
_symmetry.space_group_name_H-M   'P 1'
#
loop_
_entity.id
_entity.type
_entity.pdbx_description
1 polymer ?
#
loop_
_entity_poly.entity_id
_entity_poly.type
_entity_poly.pdbx_seq_one_letter_code
_entity_poly.pdbx_strand_id
1 'polypeptide(L)'
;YKARDIDFEASLKAALTSRAENVGAVPLARRDLAHQAGQAAAAGDPQVRYTQPAQPSIDGNTVELDSERARFTENALHIEANLVFLSGRIKQLLSAIQGQ
;
A
#
# COMPACT_ATOMS: atom_id res chain seq x y z
N TYR A 1 -18.61 0.64 16.24
CA TYR A 1 -17.48 0.43 15.31
C TYR A 1 -17.83 0.97 13.93
N LYS A 2 -16.92 1.72 13.30
CA LYS A 2 -17.09 2.20 11.93
C LYS A 2 -15.98 1.63 11.06
N ALA A 3 -16.34 0.98 9.96
CA ALA A 3 -15.39 0.52 8.98
C ALA A 3 -14.75 1.72 8.27
N ARG A 4 -13.43 1.63 8.08
CA ARG A 4 -12.54 2.65 7.53
C ARG A 4 -11.80 2.05 6.35
N ASP A 5 -11.80 2.75 5.24
CA ASP A 5 -11.17 2.31 4.00
C ASP A 5 -10.29 3.42 3.42
N ILE A 6 -9.32 3.04 2.60
CA ILE A 6 -8.40 3.94 1.92
C ILE A 6 -8.45 3.60 0.43
N ASP A 7 -8.59 4.63 -0.40
CA ASP A 7 -8.41 4.47 -1.83
C ASP A 7 -6.91 4.29 -2.12
N PHE A 8 -6.52 3.02 -2.25
CA PHE A 8 -5.13 2.65 -2.43
C PHE A 8 -4.55 3.24 -3.70
N GLU A 9 -5.32 3.30 -4.80
CA GLU A 9 -4.83 3.85 -6.06
C GLU A 9 -4.54 5.35 -5.94
N ALA A 10 -5.47 6.12 -5.36
CA ALA A 10 -5.29 7.54 -5.14
C ALA A 10 -4.12 7.81 -4.17
N SER A 11 -4.03 7.04 -3.08
CA SER A 11 -2.95 7.18 -2.09
C SER A 11 -1.58 6.78 -2.66
N LEU A 12 -1.52 5.75 -3.50
CA LEU A 12 -0.30 5.30 -4.17
C LEU A 12 0.16 6.35 -5.19
N LYS A 13 -0.77 6.89 -5.99
CA LYS A 13 -0.46 8.00 -6.91
C LYS A 13 0.07 9.21 -6.15
N ALA A 14 -0.60 9.60 -5.07
CA ALA A 14 -0.15 10.69 -4.21
C ALA A 14 1.25 10.43 -3.63
N ALA A 15 1.54 9.21 -3.18
CA ALA A 15 2.86 8.82 -2.65
C ALA A 15 3.96 8.81 -3.72
N LEU A 16 3.63 8.39 -4.95
CA LEU A 16 4.57 8.41 -6.08
C LEU A 16 4.85 9.84 -6.55
N THR A 17 3.84 10.72 -6.54
CA THR A 17 3.99 12.13 -6.90
C THR A 17 4.66 12.95 -5.79
N SER A 18 4.37 12.70 -4.51
CA SER A 18 5.05 13.35 -3.38
C SER A 18 6.52 12.92 -3.23
N ARG A 19 6.91 11.78 -3.82
CA ARG A 19 8.33 11.46 -4.00
C ARG A 19 9.01 12.36 -5.03
N ALA A 20 8.28 12.85 -6.02
CA ALA A 20 8.80 13.77 -7.04
C ALA A 20 8.82 15.22 -6.53
N GLU A 21 7.84 15.61 -5.72
CA GLU A 21 7.77 16.91 -5.07
C GLU A 21 8.22 16.78 -3.61
N ASN A 22 9.49 17.10 -3.31
CA ASN A 22 10.12 17.08 -1.97
C ASN A 22 9.45 18.02 -0.93
N VAL A 23 8.13 18.00 -0.80
CA VAL A 23 7.34 18.85 0.09
C VAL A 23 7.33 18.17 1.46
N GLY A 24 8.21 18.64 2.36
CA GLY A 24 8.30 18.15 3.73
C GLY A 24 9.31 17.03 3.97
N ALA A 25 10.25 16.80 3.05
CA ALA A 25 11.31 15.81 3.23
C ALA A 25 12.22 16.19 4.42
N VAL A 26 12.20 15.40 5.49
CA VAL A 26 13.17 15.53 6.60
C VAL A 26 14.48 14.86 6.15
N PRO A 27 15.61 15.58 6.14
CA PRO A 27 16.89 14.96 5.82
C PRO A 27 17.27 13.97 6.91
N LEU A 28 17.47 12.71 6.54
CA LEU A 28 17.97 11.69 7.45
C LEU A 28 19.49 11.85 7.62
N ALA A 29 19.97 11.86 8.87
CA ALA A 29 21.38 11.91 9.16
C ALA A 29 22.08 10.63 8.66
N ARG A 30 23.05 10.78 7.77
CA ARG A 30 23.91 9.67 7.32
C ARG A 30 25.09 9.53 8.28
N ARG A 31 25.29 8.33 8.83
CA ARG A 31 26.42 8.02 9.73
C ARG A 31 27.66 7.55 8.97
N ASP A 32 27.46 7.06 7.74
CA ASP A 32 28.51 6.60 6.85
C ASP A 32 28.30 7.13 5.42
N LEU A 33 29.40 7.32 4.70
CA LEU A 33 29.40 7.80 3.32
C LEU A 33 28.81 6.80 2.32
N ALA A 34 28.83 5.51 2.66
CA ALA A 34 28.22 4.44 1.86
C ALA A 34 26.69 4.43 1.97
N HIS A 35 26.09 5.17 2.91
CA HIS A 35 24.64 5.22 3.05
C HIS A 35 24.03 6.09 1.94
N GLN A 36 23.02 5.54 1.26
CA GLN A 36 22.19 6.33 0.36
C GLN A 36 21.45 7.41 1.15
N ALA A 37 21.32 8.59 0.53
CA ALA A 37 20.54 9.68 1.11
C ALA A 37 19.07 9.26 1.14
N GLY A 38 18.57 8.89 2.32
CA GLY A 38 17.14 8.69 2.54
C GLY A 38 16.47 10.04 2.73
N GLN A 39 15.45 10.31 1.91
CA GLN A 39 14.49 11.38 2.15
C GLN A 39 13.24 10.72 2.73
N ALA A 40 12.89 11.07 3.97
CA ALA A 40 11.61 10.66 4.51
C ALA A 40 10.53 11.45 3.78
N ALA A 41 9.79 10.80 2.88
CA ALA A 41 8.58 11.42 2.35
C ALA A 41 7.64 11.71 3.52
N ALA A 42 7.08 12.92 3.59
CA ALA A 42 5.95 13.15 4.47
C ALA A 42 4.88 12.13 4.07
N ALA A 43 4.53 11.23 5.00
CA ALA A 43 3.46 10.28 4.76
C ALA A 43 2.21 11.12 4.47
N GLY A 44 1.81 11.19 3.19
CA GLY A 44 0.55 11.83 2.83
C GLY A 44 -0.53 11.16 3.66
N ASP A 45 -1.27 11.94 4.44
CA ASP A 45 -2.36 11.41 5.26
C ASP A 45 -3.34 10.72 4.31
N PRO A 46 -3.43 9.37 4.32
CA PRO A 46 -4.35 8.69 3.44
C PRO A 46 -5.74 9.12 3.90
N GLN A 47 -6.48 9.83 3.04
CA GLN A 47 -7.84 10.28 3.37
C GLN A 47 -8.71 9.05 3.68
N VAL A 48 -8.81 8.73 4.96
CA VAL A 48 -9.57 7.58 5.44
C VAL A 48 -11.04 7.88 5.20
N ARG A 49 -11.68 7.05 4.38
CA ARG A 49 -13.11 7.13 4.10
C ARG A 49 -13.85 6.17 5.01
N TYR A 50 -15.08 6.54 5.37
CA TYR A 50 -15.98 5.62 6.06
C TYR A 50 -16.80 4.86 5.02
N THR A 51 -16.93 3.54 5.19
CA THR A 51 -17.75 2.73 4.29
C THR A 51 -19.24 2.92 4.61
N GLN A 52 -20.07 2.90 3.56
CA GLN A 52 -21.51 2.99 3.70
C GLN A 52 -22.08 1.56 3.83
N PRO A 53 -22.70 1.19 4.97
CA PRO A 53 -23.17 -0.16 5.18
C PRO A 53 -24.40 -0.45 4.32
N ALA A 54 -24.48 -1.65 3.74
CA ALA A 54 -25.65 -2.08 2.96
C ALA A 54 -26.89 -2.28 3.85
N GLN A 55 -26.69 -2.62 5.13
CA GLN A 55 -27.76 -2.74 6.12
C GLN A 55 -27.46 -1.89 7.36
N PRO A 56 -28.41 -1.08 7.84
CA PRO A 56 -28.24 -0.33 9.08
C PRO A 56 -28.26 -1.28 10.27
N SER A 57 -27.19 -1.26 11.08
CA SER A 57 -27.18 -1.92 12.39
C SER A 57 -27.93 -1.06 13.41
N ILE A 58 -28.72 -1.71 14.27
CA ILE A 58 -29.42 -1.05 15.39
C ILE A 58 -28.44 -0.28 16.30
N ASP A 59 -27.21 -0.78 16.42
CA ASP A 59 -26.18 -0.21 17.29
C ASP A 59 -25.26 0.80 16.55
N GLY A 60 -25.54 1.09 15.28
CA GLY A 60 -24.72 2.00 14.47
C GLY A 60 -23.36 1.42 14.06
N ASN A 61 -23.17 0.10 14.16
CA ASN A 61 -22.02 -0.59 13.59
C ASN A 61 -22.12 -0.61 12.05
N THR A 62 -21.06 -0.17 11.37
CA THR A 62 -20.98 -0.24 9.90
C THR A 62 -20.08 -1.38 9.40
N VAL A 63 -19.56 -2.19 10.32
CA VAL A 63 -18.73 -3.35 10.04
C VAL A 63 -19.64 -4.55 9.78
N GLU A 64 -19.61 -5.07 8.55
CA GLU A 64 -20.36 -6.26 8.15
C GLU A 64 -19.41 -7.45 8.02
N LEU A 65 -19.50 -8.42 8.93
CA LEU A 65 -18.47 -9.45 9.09
C LEU A 65 -18.26 -10.29 7.82
N ASP A 66 -19.33 -10.70 7.15
CA ASP A 66 -19.23 -11.56 5.97
C ASP A 66 -18.65 -10.82 4.77
N SER A 67 -19.06 -9.56 4.57
CA SER A 67 -18.52 -8.66 3.55
C SER A 67 -17.04 -8.36 3.78
N GLU A 68 -16.67 -8.03 5.01
CA GLU A 68 -15.27 -7.73 5.37
C GLU A 68 -14.38 -8.97 5.27
N ARG A 69 -14.90 -10.17 5.61
CA ARG A 69 -14.18 -11.43 5.39
C ARG A 69 -13.94 -11.71 3.91
N ALA A 70 -14.96 -11.53 3.07
CA ALA A 70 -14.83 -11.73 1.62
C ALA A 70 -13.76 -10.80 1.02
N ARG A 71 -13.83 -9.50 1.32
CA ARG A 71 -12.84 -8.50 0.89
C ARG A 71 -11.43 -8.81 1.37
N PHE A 72 -11.30 -9.24 2.63
CA PHE A 72 -10.00 -9.64 3.18
C PHE A 72 -9.40 -10.83 2.42
N THR A 73 -10.20 -11.88 2.16
CA THR A 73 -9.73 -13.05 1.41
C THR A 73 -9.36 -12.70 -0.03
N GLU A 74 -10.18 -11.88 -0.72
CA GLU A 74 -9.89 -11.41 -2.07
C GLU A 74 -8.57 -10.64 -2.13
N ASN A 75 -8.36 -9.69 -1.21
CA ASN A 75 -7.11 -8.94 -1.12
C ASN A 75 -5.91 -9.85 -0.83
N ALA A 76 -6.06 -10.85 0.05
CA ALA A 76 -5.00 -11.80 0.35
C ALA A 76 -4.60 -12.62 -0.89
N LEU A 77 -5.58 -13.13 -1.65
CA LEU A 77 -5.33 -13.88 -2.89
C LEU A 77 -4.62 -13.01 -3.94
N HIS A 78 -5.05 -11.75 -4.11
CA HIS A 78 -4.38 -10.82 -5.01
C HIS A 78 -2.92 -10.54 -4.62
N ILE A 79 -2.64 -10.37 -3.33
CA ILE A 79 -1.27 -10.15 -2.84
C ILE A 79 -0.41 -11.39 -3.13
N GLU A 80 -0.92 -12.58 -2.83
CA GLU A 80 -0.20 -13.83 -3.10
C GLU A 80 0.11 -13.99 -4.59
N ALA A 81 -0.87 -13.78 -5.46
CA ALA A 81 -0.69 -13.82 -6.91
C ALA A 81 0.37 -12.80 -7.39
N ASN A 82 0.32 -11.57 -6.89
CA ASN A 82 1.29 -10.53 -7.21
C ASN A 82 2.71 -10.91 -6.80
N LEU A 83 2.90 -11.53 -5.64
CA LEU A 83 4.21 -12.01 -5.18
C LEU A 83 4.73 -13.15 -6.05
N VAL A 84 3.87 -14.07 -6.49
CA VAL A 84 4.23 -15.13 -7.42
C VAL A 84 4.69 -14.55 -8.76
N PHE A 85 3.94 -13.60 -9.34
CA PHE A 85 4.32 -12.94 -10.59
C PHE A 85 5.64 -12.17 -10.46
N LEU A 86 5.82 -11.44 -9.35
CA LEU A 86 7.05 -10.70 -9.08
C LEU A 86 8.26 -11.64 -8.96
N SER A 87 8.10 -12.76 -8.23
CA SER A 87 9.14 -13.78 -8.09
C SER A 87 9.50 -14.38 -9.46
N GLY A 88 8.52 -14.70 -10.29
CA GLY A 88 8.73 -15.18 -11.66
C GLY A 88 9.53 -14.18 -12.50
N ARG A 89 9.16 -12.90 -12.45
CA ARG A 89 9.86 -11.84 -13.19
C ARG A 89 11.30 -11.64 -12.71
N ILE A 90 11.55 -11.71 -11.41
CA ILE A 90 12.92 -11.65 -10.86
C ILE A 90 13.75 -12.84 -11.36
N LYS A 91 13.21 -14.06 -11.35
CA LYS A 91 13.89 -15.25 -11.87
C LYS A 91 14.22 -15.11 -13.36
N GLN A 92 13.28 -14.58 -14.17
CA GLN A 92 13.51 -14.31 -15.59
C GLN A 92 14.65 -13.30 -15.80
N LEU A 93 14.67 -12.20 -15.03
CA LEU A 93 15.75 -11.21 -15.09
C LEU A 93 17.10 -11.82 -14.68
N LEU A 94 17.12 -12.67 -13.65
CA LEU A 94 18.34 -13.37 -13.23
C LEU A 94 18.86 -14.33 -14.32
N SER A 95 17.98 -15.10 -14.97
CA SER A 95 18.36 -15.97 -16.10
C SER A 95 18.96 -15.15 -17.23
N ALA A 96 18.31 -14.04 -17.59
CA ALA A 96 18.78 -13.14 -18.65
C ALA A 96 20.16 -12.52 -18.35
N ILE A 97 20.43 -12.16 -17.09
CA ILE A 97 21.75 -11.64 -16.65
C ILE A 97 22.81 -12.76 -16.65
N GLN A 98 22.44 -13.97 -16.23
CA GLN A 98 23.35 -15.11 -16.15
C GLN A 98 23.62 -15.76 -17.51
N GLY A 99 22.85 -15.42 -18.55
CA GLY A 99 23.11 -15.86 -19.93
C GLY A 99 22.78 -17.33 -20.19
N GLN A 100 21.92 -17.93 -19.35
CA GLN A 100 21.38 -19.28 -19.54
C GLN A 100 19.90 -19.22 -19.94
#